data_AF-A0A395V6W0-F1
#
_entry.id   AF-A0A395V6W0-F1
#
_cell.length_a   1.000
_cell.length_b   1.000
_cell.length_c   1.000
_cell.angle_alpha   90.00
_cell.angle_beta   90.00
_cell.angle_gamma   90.00
#
_symmetry.space_group_name_H-M   'P 1'
#
loop_
_entity.id
_entity.type
_entity.pdbx_description
1 polymer ?
#
loop_
_entity_poly.entity_id
_entity_poly.type
_entity_poly.pdbx_seq_one_letter_code
_entity_poly.pdbx_strand_id
1 'polypeptide(L)'
;METSETVKEIRSRTGLNRKEFCQKFGIPLRTMEEWETGKRIPPEYIPRMLAYYTRSIDTDNARNEIRNHYDIVEDAEGNKVVIINDLRFKSRRNIDWNTVEQCLKEYVGSCVQILETSDEIYIGKDFPDEYTHSKDTKSLKGANRHAKANASQIVEPMIKIAAGKTFAPNYEEKHVADAKKYGWYRYDTRFAIPVYNDEGNLCRYNIFGARILIRHDEDGKMYLYDILRIKKETSEPLEQ
;
A
#
# COMPACT_ATOMS: atom_id res chain seq x y z
N MET A 1 -26.59 -8.65 -20.38
CA MET A 1 -26.76 -9.82 -19.49
C MET A 1 -25.37 -10.40 -19.28
N GLU A 2 -24.81 -10.29 -18.07
CA GLU A 2 -23.58 -11.03 -17.76
C GLU A 2 -23.86 -12.52 -17.94
N THR A 3 -23.01 -13.21 -18.70
CA THR A 3 -22.96 -14.67 -18.78
C THR A 3 -22.85 -15.24 -17.38
N SER A 4 -23.85 -16.03 -16.95
CA SER A 4 -23.86 -16.70 -15.66
C SER A 4 -22.65 -17.61 -15.53
N GLU A 5 -21.62 -17.20 -14.77
CA GLU A 5 -20.48 -18.06 -14.41
C GLU A 5 -20.98 -19.40 -13.87
N THR A 6 -20.38 -20.49 -14.33
CA THR A 6 -20.70 -21.83 -13.84
C THR A 6 -20.02 -22.08 -12.49
N VAL A 7 -20.59 -22.97 -11.67
CA VAL A 7 -19.97 -23.36 -10.38
C VAL A 7 -18.56 -23.93 -10.57
N LYS A 8 -18.30 -24.58 -11.71
CA LYS A 8 -16.98 -25.13 -12.07
C LYS A 8 -15.95 -24.02 -12.31
N GLU A 9 -16.32 -22.97 -13.02
CA GLU A 9 -15.46 -21.80 -13.24
C GLU A 9 -15.17 -21.07 -11.93
N ILE A 10 -16.22 -20.84 -11.12
CA ILE A 10 -16.11 -20.20 -9.81
C ILE A 10 -15.16 -20.99 -8.89
N ARG A 11 -15.24 -22.33 -8.83
CA ARG A 11 -14.29 -23.12 -8.04
C ARG A 11 -12.88 -23.04 -8.61
N SER A 12 -12.73 -23.18 -9.92
CA SER A 12 -11.41 -23.24 -10.57
C SER A 12 -10.59 -21.97 -10.31
N ARG A 13 -11.23 -20.79 -10.26
CA ARG A 13 -10.51 -19.55 -9.91
C ARG A 13 -9.96 -19.50 -8.48
N THR A 14 -10.60 -20.20 -7.53
CA THR A 14 -10.16 -20.19 -6.12
C THR A 14 -8.91 -21.04 -5.88
N GLY A 15 -8.47 -21.84 -6.85
CA GLY A 15 -7.40 -22.82 -6.68
C GLY A 15 -7.75 -24.01 -5.78
N LEU A 16 -8.92 -24.03 -5.14
CA LEU A 16 -9.35 -25.09 -4.25
C LEU A 16 -9.74 -26.36 -5.01
N ASN A 17 -9.36 -27.51 -4.46
CA ASN A 17 -9.91 -28.78 -4.92
C ASN A 17 -11.38 -28.93 -4.49
N ARG A 18 -12.12 -29.88 -5.08
CA ARG A 18 -13.56 -30.05 -4.80
C ARG A 18 -13.86 -30.25 -3.33
N LYS A 19 -13.04 -31.02 -2.62
CA LYS A 19 -13.24 -31.35 -1.21
C LYS A 19 -13.12 -30.10 -0.33
N GLU A 20 -12.07 -29.30 -0.57
CA GLU A 20 -11.83 -28.03 0.14
C GLU A 20 -12.95 -27.02 -0.13
N PHE A 21 -13.36 -26.86 -1.39
CA PHE A 21 -14.44 -25.96 -1.76
C PHE A 21 -15.77 -26.36 -1.10
N CYS A 22 -16.09 -27.65 -1.11
CA CYS A 22 -17.27 -28.21 -0.46
C CYS A 22 -17.28 -27.96 1.05
N GLN A 23 -16.15 -28.21 1.72
CA GLN A 23 -15.99 -27.96 3.15
C GLN A 23 -16.16 -26.47 3.47
N LYS A 24 -15.58 -25.59 2.64
CA LYS A 24 -15.60 -24.14 2.85
C LYS A 24 -17.00 -23.53 2.73
N PHE A 25 -17.79 -23.97 1.74
CA PHE A 25 -19.12 -23.42 1.46
C PHE A 25 -20.27 -24.29 2.00
N GLY A 26 -19.96 -25.35 2.75
CA GLY A 26 -20.97 -26.26 3.31
C GLY A 26 -21.78 -27.03 2.26
N ILE A 27 -21.18 -27.32 1.10
CA ILE A 27 -21.84 -28.01 -0.02
C ILE A 27 -21.48 -29.50 0.05
N PRO A 28 -22.44 -30.44 0.00
CA PRO A 28 -22.12 -31.86 -0.10
C PRO A 28 -21.34 -32.18 -1.38
N LEU A 29 -20.27 -32.98 -1.27
CA LEU A 29 -19.38 -33.29 -2.41
C LEU A 29 -20.14 -33.82 -3.64
N ARG A 30 -21.10 -34.72 -3.42
CA ARG A 30 -21.96 -35.27 -4.47
C ARG A 30 -22.78 -34.20 -5.19
N THR A 31 -23.29 -33.22 -4.45
CA THR A 31 -24.04 -32.09 -5.02
C THR A 31 -23.15 -31.21 -5.89
N MET A 32 -21.92 -30.96 -5.46
CA MET A 32 -20.92 -30.23 -6.25
C MET A 32 -20.58 -30.97 -7.56
N GLU A 33 -20.38 -32.28 -7.51
CA GLU A 33 -20.10 -33.11 -8.69
C GLU A 33 -21.28 -33.10 -9.68
N GLU A 34 -22.52 -33.22 -9.20
CA GLU A 34 -23.72 -33.16 -10.04
C GLU A 34 -23.89 -31.78 -10.71
N TRP A 35 -23.52 -30.70 -10.02
CA TRP A 35 -23.52 -29.35 -10.59
C TRP A 35 -22.43 -29.16 -11.65
N GLU A 36 -21.19 -29.59 -11.40
CA GLU A 36 -20.09 -29.44 -12.37
C GLU A 36 -20.25 -30.34 -13.61
N THR A 37 -20.95 -31.47 -13.47
CA THR A 37 -21.22 -32.40 -14.58
C THR A 37 -22.51 -32.07 -15.34
N GLY A 38 -23.28 -31.07 -14.89
CA GLY A 38 -24.55 -30.69 -15.50
C GLY A 38 -25.71 -31.66 -15.23
N LYS A 39 -25.50 -32.70 -14.41
CA LYS A 39 -26.56 -33.64 -14.00
C LYS A 39 -27.66 -32.95 -13.19
N ARG A 40 -27.30 -31.87 -12.49
CA ARG A 40 -28.24 -31.03 -11.75
C ARG A 40 -27.90 -29.56 -11.97
N ILE A 41 -28.91 -28.76 -12.25
CA ILE A 41 -28.76 -27.31 -12.36
C ILE A 41 -28.94 -26.70 -10.96
N PRO A 42 -27.95 -25.96 -10.42
CA PRO A 42 -28.11 -25.28 -9.14
C PRO A 42 -29.18 -24.19 -9.25
N PRO A 43 -29.91 -23.88 -8.15
CA PRO A 43 -30.73 -22.67 -8.10
C PRO A 43 -29.92 -21.44 -8.50
N GLU A 44 -30.52 -20.53 -9.27
CA GLU A 44 -29.84 -19.42 -9.92
C GLU A 44 -29.07 -18.49 -8.95
N TYR A 45 -29.53 -18.38 -7.70
CA TYR A 45 -28.87 -17.58 -6.67
C TYR A 45 -27.57 -18.21 -6.16
N ILE A 46 -27.38 -19.53 -6.30
CA ILE A 46 -26.21 -20.25 -5.78
C ILE A 46 -24.94 -19.85 -6.54
N PRO A 47 -24.86 -19.92 -7.89
CA PRO A 47 -23.69 -19.42 -8.61
C PRO A 47 -23.43 -17.93 -8.34
N ARG A 48 -24.47 -17.08 -8.27
CA ARG A 48 -24.31 -15.66 -7.92
C ARG A 48 -23.68 -15.46 -6.55
N MET A 49 -24.20 -16.15 -5.53
CA MET A 49 -23.73 -16.05 -4.15
C MET A 49 -22.29 -16.58 -4.02
N LEU A 50 -22.01 -17.75 -4.60
CA LEU A 50 -20.66 -18.31 -4.63
C LEU A 50 -19.70 -17.39 -5.38
N ALA A 51 -20.16 -16.76 -6.47
CA ALA A 51 -19.33 -15.84 -7.22
C ALA A 51 -18.96 -14.62 -6.39
N TYR A 52 -19.93 -14.03 -5.68
CA TYR A 52 -19.71 -12.91 -4.77
C TYR A 52 -18.74 -13.28 -3.63
N TYR A 53 -18.99 -14.37 -2.91
CA TYR A 53 -18.14 -14.75 -1.78
C TYR A 53 -16.72 -15.10 -2.19
N THR A 54 -16.53 -15.78 -3.32
CA THR A 54 -15.18 -16.12 -3.78
C THR A 54 -14.39 -14.88 -4.20
N ARG A 55 -15.02 -13.88 -4.85
CA ARG A 55 -14.39 -12.58 -5.11
C ARG A 55 -14.02 -11.85 -3.81
N SER A 56 -14.86 -11.91 -2.78
CA SER A 56 -14.54 -11.34 -1.46
C SER A 56 -13.36 -12.06 -0.81
N ILE A 57 -13.31 -13.39 -0.88
CA ILE A 57 -12.21 -14.20 -0.36
C ILE A 57 -10.90 -13.89 -1.10
N ASP A 58 -10.92 -13.75 -2.43
CA ASP A 58 -9.73 -13.38 -3.20
C ASP A 58 -9.23 -11.99 -2.77
N THR A 59 -10.16 -11.07 -2.50
CA THR A 59 -9.85 -9.74 -1.93
C THR A 59 -9.28 -9.85 -0.52
N ASP A 60 -9.81 -10.73 0.33
CA ASP A 60 -9.34 -10.92 1.71
C ASP A 60 -8.02 -11.70 1.78
N ASN A 61 -7.78 -12.63 0.86
CA ASN A 61 -6.50 -13.30 0.69
C ASN A 61 -5.44 -12.34 0.17
N ALA A 62 -5.75 -11.51 -0.84
CA ALA A 62 -4.88 -10.43 -1.27
C ALA A 62 -4.62 -9.42 -0.13
N ARG A 63 -5.65 -9.06 0.66
CA ARG A 63 -5.50 -8.24 1.87
C ARG A 63 -4.67 -8.92 2.95
N ASN A 64 -4.73 -10.25 3.09
CA ASN A 64 -3.91 -11.01 4.05
C ASN A 64 -2.46 -11.15 3.58
N GLU A 65 -2.21 -11.32 2.29
CA GLU A 65 -0.87 -11.24 1.71
C GLU A 65 -0.28 -9.83 1.89
N ILE A 66 -1.08 -8.77 1.69
CA ILE A 66 -0.68 -7.37 1.98
C ILE A 66 -0.44 -7.16 3.49
N ARG A 67 -1.30 -7.69 4.38
CA ARG A 67 -1.10 -7.67 5.85
C ARG A 67 0.18 -8.36 6.30
N ASN A 68 0.66 -9.36 5.56
CA ASN A 68 1.94 -10.00 5.89
C ASN A 68 3.15 -9.08 5.63
N HIS A 69 3.00 -7.99 4.86
CA HIS A 69 4.11 -7.08 4.53
C HIS A 69 4.24 -5.91 5.50
N TYR A 70 3.14 -5.45 6.11
CA TYR A 70 3.16 -4.37 7.08
C TYR A 70 1.97 -4.41 8.06
N ASP A 71 2.17 -3.83 9.24
CA ASP A 71 1.12 -3.55 10.23
C ASP A 71 0.97 -2.04 10.43
N ILE A 72 -0.22 -1.60 10.85
CA ILE A 72 -0.44 -0.22 11.34
C ILE A 72 -0.71 -0.32 12.83
N VAL A 73 0.15 0.32 13.61
CA VAL A 73 0.03 0.40 15.08
C VAL A 73 -0.08 1.84 15.54
N GLU A 74 -0.47 2.04 16.79
CA GLU A 74 -0.44 3.33 17.46
C GLU A 74 0.64 3.29 18.54
N ASP A 75 1.40 4.39 18.68
CA ASP A 75 2.32 4.55 19.80
C ASP A 75 1.58 4.97 21.08
N ALA A 76 2.32 5.14 22.18
CA ALA A 76 1.75 5.50 23.48
C ALA A 76 1.01 6.85 23.48
N GLU A 77 1.27 7.72 22.51
CA GLU A 77 0.62 9.02 22.34
C GLU A 77 -0.56 8.96 21.37
N GLY A 78 -0.89 7.78 20.84
CA GLY A 78 -1.98 7.57 19.89
C GLY A 78 -1.60 7.92 18.44
N ASN A 79 -0.34 8.24 18.18
CA ASN A 79 0.10 8.56 16.83
C ASN A 79 0.33 7.25 16.05
N LYS A 80 -0.17 7.18 14.81
CA LYS A 80 -0.06 5.97 13.97
C LYS A 80 1.34 5.79 13.38
N VAL A 81 1.76 4.53 13.21
CA VAL A 81 3.04 4.12 12.60
C VAL A 81 2.81 2.89 11.73
N VAL A 82 3.33 2.90 10.51
CA VAL A 82 3.37 1.70 9.65
C VAL A 82 4.62 0.88 9.97
N ILE A 83 4.47 -0.35 10.48
CA ILE A 83 5.58 -1.27 10.72
C ILE A 83 5.78 -2.13 9.48
N ILE A 84 6.99 -2.17 8.93
CA ILE A 84 7.35 -3.09 7.85
C ILE A 84 7.74 -4.45 8.43
N ASN A 85 7.06 -5.52 8.02
CA ASN A 85 7.32 -6.87 8.53
C ASN A 85 8.36 -7.63 7.70
N ASP A 86 8.33 -7.50 6.37
CA ASP A 86 9.36 -8.04 5.46
C ASP A 86 9.97 -6.93 4.60
N LEU A 87 11.29 -6.85 4.60
CA LEU A 87 12.04 -5.84 3.87
C LEU A 87 12.34 -6.34 2.46
N ARG A 88 11.79 -5.69 1.44
CA ARG A 88 12.11 -5.97 0.04
C ARG A 88 13.58 -5.66 -0.26
N PHE A 89 14.11 -4.59 0.33
CA PHE A 89 15.51 -4.19 0.19
C PHE A 89 16.29 -4.49 1.48
N LYS A 90 16.84 -5.71 1.60
CA LYS A 90 17.54 -6.17 2.82
C LYS A 90 18.94 -5.57 3.00
N SER A 91 19.65 -5.31 1.90
CA SER A 91 21.01 -4.75 1.93
C SER A 91 21.02 -3.23 2.04
N ARG A 92 21.90 -2.68 2.89
CA ARG A 92 22.10 -1.23 3.04
C ARG A 92 23.08 -0.63 2.02
N ARG A 93 23.87 -1.46 1.33
CA ARG A 93 25.04 -0.99 0.55
C ARG A 93 24.77 -0.81 -0.94
N ASN A 94 23.86 -1.61 -1.52
CA ASN A 94 23.61 -1.60 -2.97
C ASN A 94 22.10 -1.67 -3.22
N ILE A 95 21.47 -0.51 -3.34
CA ILE A 95 20.05 -0.39 -3.66
C ILE A 95 19.97 -0.03 -5.13
N ASP A 96 19.35 -0.90 -5.92
CA ASP A 96 19.02 -0.61 -7.30
C ASP A 96 17.74 0.24 -7.35
N TRP A 97 17.91 1.51 -7.70
CA TRP A 97 16.81 2.47 -7.76
C TRP A 97 15.85 2.20 -8.91
N ASN A 98 16.28 1.49 -9.97
CA ASN A 98 15.36 1.05 -11.01
C ASN A 98 14.35 0.06 -10.44
N THR A 99 14.81 -0.88 -9.61
CA THR A 99 13.91 -1.81 -8.90
C THR A 99 12.96 -1.06 -7.96
N VAL A 100 13.44 -0.04 -7.24
CA VAL A 100 12.59 0.82 -6.39
C VAL A 100 11.50 1.51 -7.23
N GLU A 101 11.85 2.09 -8.37
CA GLU A 101 10.92 2.76 -9.28
C GLU A 101 9.85 1.78 -9.81
N GLN A 102 10.24 0.55 -10.16
CA GLN A 102 9.29 -0.47 -10.60
C GLN A 102 8.31 -0.87 -9.50
N CYS A 103 8.75 -0.93 -8.23
CA CYS A 103 7.83 -1.14 -7.10
C CYS A 103 6.81 -0.01 -7.01
N LEU A 104 7.23 1.24 -7.21
CA LEU A 104 6.34 2.40 -7.14
C LEU A 104 5.31 2.44 -8.28
N LYS A 105 5.68 1.91 -9.46
CA LYS A 105 4.78 1.78 -10.62
C LYS A 105 3.57 0.88 -10.32
N GLU A 106 3.69 -0.05 -9.38
CA GLU A 106 2.58 -0.92 -8.95
C GLU A 106 1.40 -0.11 -8.36
N TYR A 107 1.65 1.10 -7.82
CA TYR A 107 0.62 1.97 -7.26
C TYR A 107 0.02 2.98 -8.26
N VAL A 108 0.57 3.07 -9.47
CA VAL A 108 0.13 4.08 -10.45
C VAL A 108 -1.31 3.79 -10.86
N GLY A 109 -2.17 4.79 -10.73
CA GLY A 109 -3.62 4.66 -10.95
C GLY A 109 -4.43 4.37 -9.69
N SER A 110 -3.78 4.08 -8.55
CA SER A 110 -4.46 3.95 -7.26
C SER A 110 -4.96 5.29 -6.73
N CYS A 111 -6.00 5.22 -5.90
CA CYS A 111 -6.49 6.31 -5.07
C CYS A 111 -6.59 5.84 -3.62
N VAL A 112 -6.01 6.60 -2.70
CA VAL A 112 -5.96 6.28 -1.27
C VAL A 112 -6.55 7.43 -0.48
N GLN A 113 -7.48 7.12 0.41
CA GLN A 113 -8.06 8.11 1.32
C GLN A 113 -7.25 8.23 2.61
N ILE A 114 -6.95 9.46 3.02
CA ILE A 114 -6.36 9.77 4.32
C ILE A 114 -7.43 9.63 5.40
N LEU A 115 -7.17 8.86 6.46
CA LEU A 115 -8.15 8.60 7.50
C LEU A 115 -8.50 9.84 8.35
N GLU A 116 -7.54 10.74 8.59
CA GLU A 116 -7.75 11.93 9.42
C GLU A 116 -8.63 12.98 8.73
N THR A 117 -8.40 13.22 7.44
CA THR A 117 -9.00 14.35 6.72
C THR A 117 -10.03 13.94 5.67
N SER A 118 -10.17 12.64 5.39
CA SER A 118 -10.94 12.09 4.27
C SER A 118 -10.49 12.54 2.88
N ASP A 119 -9.31 13.17 2.76
CA ASP A 119 -8.76 13.61 1.46
C ASP A 119 -8.43 12.39 0.59
N GLU A 120 -8.83 12.43 -0.68
CA GLU A 120 -8.51 11.41 -1.68
C GLU A 120 -7.20 11.75 -2.41
N ILE A 121 -6.21 10.88 -2.28
CA ILE A 121 -4.88 11.06 -2.87
C ILE A 121 -4.69 10.09 -4.03
N TYR A 122 -4.50 10.64 -5.22
CA TYR A 122 -4.30 9.90 -6.46
C TYR A 122 -2.80 9.71 -6.71
N ILE A 123 -2.40 8.52 -7.17
CA ILE A 123 -1.00 8.22 -7.49
C ILE A 123 -0.82 8.24 -9.01
N GLY A 124 -0.20 9.31 -9.51
CA GLY A 124 0.05 9.52 -10.94
C GLY A 124 1.32 8.84 -11.44
N LYS A 125 1.45 8.74 -12.77
CA LYS A 125 2.60 8.13 -13.46
C LYS A 125 3.95 8.84 -13.21
N ASP A 126 3.91 10.10 -12.78
CA ASP A 126 5.10 10.93 -12.56
C ASP A 126 5.73 10.67 -11.19
N PHE A 127 4.96 10.16 -10.21
CA PHE A 127 5.43 9.92 -8.83
C PHE A 127 6.63 8.96 -8.73
N PRO A 128 6.65 7.79 -9.41
CA PRO A 128 7.80 6.89 -9.35
C PRO A 128 9.12 7.57 -9.72
N ASP A 129 9.12 8.37 -10.78
CA ASP A 129 10.31 9.10 -11.28
C ASP A 129 10.74 10.18 -10.29
N GLU A 130 9.80 11.00 -9.80
CA GLU A 130 10.07 12.05 -8.81
C GLU A 130 10.68 11.48 -7.53
N TYR A 131 10.13 10.37 -7.04
CA TYR A 131 10.59 9.73 -5.81
C TYR A 131 12.04 9.22 -5.92
N THR A 132 12.40 8.56 -7.03
CA THR A 132 13.72 7.94 -7.21
C THR A 132 14.79 8.91 -7.70
N HIS A 133 14.42 9.95 -8.46
CA HIS A 133 15.37 10.86 -9.10
C HIS A 133 15.51 12.24 -8.43
N SER A 134 14.73 12.53 -7.39
CA SER A 134 14.87 13.80 -6.64
C SER A 134 16.32 14.08 -6.20
N LYS A 135 16.69 15.37 -6.17
CA LYS A 135 18.02 15.82 -5.70
C LYS A 135 18.31 15.29 -4.28
N ASP A 136 17.27 15.19 -3.46
CA ASP A 136 17.33 14.64 -2.11
C ASP A 136 17.74 13.16 -2.12
N THR A 137 17.18 12.33 -3.02
CA THR A 137 17.52 10.90 -3.14
C THR A 137 19.00 10.66 -3.41
N LYS A 138 19.66 11.52 -4.21
CA LYS A 138 21.09 11.41 -4.52
C LYS A 138 21.99 11.69 -3.30
N SER A 139 21.50 12.47 -2.34
CA SER A 139 22.25 12.84 -1.13
C SER A 139 22.11 11.86 0.04
N LEU A 140 21.09 10.98 0.00
CA LEU A 140 20.79 10.04 1.10
C LEU A 140 21.88 8.98 1.26
N LYS A 141 22.33 8.81 2.51
CA LYS A 141 23.36 7.83 2.91
C LYS A 141 22.86 6.91 4.02
N GLY A 142 23.43 5.70 4.08
CA GLY A 142 23.24 4.77 5.19
C GLY A 142 21.77 4.42 5.46
N ALA A 143 21.33 4.60 6.70
CA ALA A 143 20.00 4.20 7.17
C ALA A 143 18.85 4.92 6.44
N ASN A 144 18.99 6.21 6.11
CA ASN A 144 17.91 6.95 5.44
C ASN A 144 17.74 6.52 3.98
N ARG A 145 18.84 6.13 3.31
CA ARG A 145 18.78 5.57 1.94
C ARG A 145 18.03 4.24 1.94
N HIS A 146 18.37 3.37 2.90
CA HIS A 146 17.72 2.09 3.12
C HIS A 146 16.25 2.25 3.51
N ALA A 147 15.94 3.26 4.31
CA ALA A 147 14.57 3.59 4.69
C ALA A 147 13.74 4.11 3.51
N LYS A 148 14.28 5.03 2.70
CA LYS A 148 13.58 5.51 1.49
C LYS A 148 13.32 4.38 0.50
N ALA A 149 14.24 3.44 0.33
CA ALA A 149 13.99 2.28 -0.52
C ALA A 149 12.85 1.40 0.02
N ASN A 150 12.87 1.02 1.30
CA ASN A 150 11.80 0.19 1.87
C ASN A 150 10.50 0.95 2.13
N ALA A 151 10.49 2.28 2.13
CA ALA A 151 9.24 3.03 2.13
C ALA A 151 8.45 2.85 0.81
N SER A 152 9.12 2.45 -0.29
CA SER A 152 8.44 2.24 -1.57
C SER A 152 7.44 1.09 -1.57
N GLN A 153 7.53 0.13 -0.64
CA GLN A 153 6.57 -0.99 -0.52
C GLN A 153 5.36 -0.67 0.36
N ILE A 154 5.32 0.51 0.98
CA ILE A 154 4.28 0.90 1.94
C ILE A 154 3.69 2.28 1.63
N VAL A 155 3.65 2.68 0.36
CA VAL A 155 3.14 4.00 -0.05
C VAL A 155 1.69 4.20 0.39
N GLU A 156 0.80 3.25 0.06
CA GLU A 156 -0.62 3.35 0.43
C GLU A 156 -0.87 3.45 1.94
N PRO A 157 -0.35 2.56 2.81
CA PRO A 157 -0.57 2.71 4.25
C PRO A 157 0.05 3.98 4.82
N MET A 158 1.19 4.47 4.28
CA MET A 158 1.76 5.77 4.70
C MET A 158 0.81 6.93 4.39
N ILE A 159 0.16 6.93 3.22
CA ILE A 159 -0.87 7.93 2.87
C ILE A 159 -2.07 7.78 3.80
N LYS A 160 -2.55 6.55 4.02
CA LYS A 160 -3.74 6.26 4.83
C LYS A 160 -3.63 6.81 6.24
N ILE A 161 -2.44 6.72 6.86
CA ILE A 161 -2.20 7.22 8.22
C ILE A 161 -1.71 8.68 8.28
N ALA A 162 -1.58 9.35 7.14
CA ALA A 162 -1.02 10.68 7.09
C ALA A 162 -1.86 11.69 7.89
N ALA A 163 -1.20 12.64 8.53
CA ALA A 163 -1.82 13.56 9.49
C ALA A 163 -1.21 14.96 9.38
N GLY A 164 -1.78 15.95 10.07
CA GLY A 164 -1.17 17.27 10.20
C GLY A 164 -1.14 18.04 8.88
N LYS A 165 -2.28 18.06 8.17
CA LYS A 165 -2.43 18.77 6.89
C LYS A 165 -1.97 20.22 7.00
N THR A 166 -1.03 20.60 6.15
CA THR A 166 -0.55 21.98 6.00
C THR A 166 -0.62 22.40 4.54
N PHE A 167 -0.92 23.66 4.29
CA PHE A 167 -1.02 24.24 2.94
C PHE A 167 0.08 25.28 2.74
N ALA A 168 0.70 25.28 1.56
CA ALA A 168 1.51 26.38 1.09
C ALA A 168 1.08 26.75 -0.35
N PRO A 169 0.84 28.03 -0.65
CA PRO A 169 0.56 28.42 -2.02
C PRO A 169 1.81 28.25 -2.88
N ASN A 170 1.62 28.03 -4.17
CA ASN A 170 2.75 27.92 -5.09
C ASN A 170 3.42 29.30 -5.24
N TYR A 171 4.75 29.39 -5.10
CA TYR A 171 5.48 30.65 -5.22
C TYR A 171 6.42 30.73 -6.42
N GLU A 172 6.52 29.69 -7.27
CA GLU A 172 7.44 29.71 -8.40
C GLU A 172 6.96 30.63 -9.55
N GLU A 173 7.86 31.50 -10.01
CA GLU A 173 7.66 32.59 -10.99
C GLU A 173 7.82 32.17 -12.46
N LYS A 174 7.74 30.88 -12.82
CA LYS A 174 8.19 30.44 -14.16
C LYS A 174 7.17 30.44 -15.30
N HIS A 175 5.87 30.67 -15.05
CA HIS A 175 4.90 30.92 -16.12
C HIS A 175 3.89 31.99 -15.70
N VAL A 176 4.09 33.22 -16.18
CA VAL A 176 3.28 34.44 -15.88
C VAL A 176 1.86 34.39 -16.50
N ALA A 177 1.44 33.27 -17.09
CA ALA A 177 0.06 33.05 -17.55
C ALA A 177 -0.72 32.03 -16.70
N ASP A 178 -0.03 31.10 -16.03
CA ASP A 178 -0.64 30.00 -15.24
C ASP A 178 -0.35 30.12 -13.73
N ALA A 179 0.00 31.32 -13.29
CA ALA A 179 0.34 31.58 -11.91
C ALA A 179 -0.88 31.38 -10.97
N LYS A 180 -0.88 30.22 -10.29
CA LYS A 180 -1.37 29.99 -8.92
C LYS A 180 -2.90 29.97 -8.70
N LYS A 181 -3.54 28.84 -9.02
CA LYS A 181 -4.81 28.47 -8.31
C LYS A 181 -4.65 27.33 -7.33
N TYR A 182 -3.74 26.40 -7.59
CA TYR A 182 -3.64 25.16 -6.83
C TYR A 182 -2.31 25.09 -6.10
N GLY A 183 -2.36 24.86 -4.79
CA GLY A 183 -1.21 24.90 -3.91
C GLY A 183 -0.67 23.51 -3.56
N TRP A 184 0.31 23.51 -2.67
CA TRP A 184 0.95 22.31 -2.17
C TRP A 184 0.39 21.98 -0.80
N TYR A 185 -0.13 20.76 -0.65
CA TYR A 185 -0.46 20.22 0.65
C TYR A 185 0.68 19.34 1.15
N ARG A 186 0.87 19.35 2.47
CA ARG A 186 1.83 18.45 3.11
C ARG A 186 1.18 17.78 4.31
N TYR A 187 1.49 16.50 4.45
CA TYR A 187 1.08 15.67 5.57
C TYR A 187 2.30 15.00 6.16
N ASP A 188 2.31 14.83 7.47
CA ASP A 188 3.32 14.06 8.16
C ASP A 188 2.86 12.59 8.26
N THR A 189 3.81 11.66 8.11
CA THR A 189 3.57 10.21 8.20
C THR A 189 4.77 9.55 8.87
N ARG A 190 4.59 8.35 9.41
CA ARG A 190 5.64 7.62 10.12
C ARG A 190 5.64 6.14 9.77
N PHE A 191 6.83 5.57 9.68
CA PHE A 191 6.99 4.13 9.47
C PHE A 191 8.20 3.59 10.22
N ALA A 192 8.22 2.29 10.44
CA ALA A 192 9.24 1.61 11.22
C ALA A 192 9.86 0.45 10.44
N ILE A 193 11.19 0.35 10.53
CA ILE A 193 11.98 -0.73 9.92
C ILE A 193 12.57 -1.63 11.01
N PRO A 194 12.38 -2.95 10.94
CA PRO A 194 12.97 -3.89 11.88
C PRO A 194 14.49 -3.94 11.73
N VAL A 195 15.17 -4.09 12.85
CA VAL A 195 16.61 -4.31 12.93
C VAL A 195 16.85 -5.68 13.54
N TYR A 196 17.53 -6.54 12.80
CA TYR A 196 17.91 -7.88 13.24
C TYR A 196 19.38 -7.93 13.67
N ASN A 197 19.73 -8.81 14.60
CA ASN A 197 21.11 -9.15 14.90
C ASN A 197 21.68 -10.15 13.88
N ASP A 198 22.94 -10.54 14.06
CA ASP A 198 23.63 -11.50 13.18
C ASP A 198 23.01 -12.91 13.22
N GLU A 199 22.24 -13.23 14.24
CA GLU A 199 21.51 -14.50 14.38
C GLU A 199 20.12 -14.46 13.73
N GLY A 200 19.71 -13.31 13.18
CA GLY A 200 18.39 -13.11 12.55
C GLY A 200 17.26 -12.79 13.55
N ASN A 201 17.58 -12.58 14.83
CA ASN A 201 16.60 -12.21 15.86
C ASN A 201 16.28 -10.71 15.81
N LEU A 202 14.99 -10.37 15.88
CA LEU A 202 14.52 -8.98 15.93
C LEU A 202 15.03 -8.30 17.20
N CYS A 203 15.82 -7.24 17.04
CA CYS A 203 16.39 -6.47 18.15
C CYS A 203 15.54 -5.27 18.53
N ARG A 204 15.08 -4.52 17.52
CA ARG A 204 14.30 -3.28 17.70
C ARG A 204 13.69 -2.82 16.38
N TYR A 205 12.86 -1.80 16.45
CA TYR A 205 12.41 -1.03 15.30
C TYR A 205 13.09 0.34 15.27
N ASN A 206 13.54 0.77 14.09
CA ASN A 206 13.92 2.16 13.85
C ASN A 206 12.72 2.88 13.25
N ILE A 207 12.21 3.91 13.94
CA ILE A 207 11.10 4.73 13.47
C ILE A 207 11.64 5.87 12.60
N PHE A 208 10.94 6.20 11.53
CA PHE A 208 11.24 7.27 10.60
C PHE A 208 10.00 8.15 10.42
N GLY A 209 10.21 9.46 10.58
CA GLY A 209 9.26 10.46 10.14
C GLY A 209 9.48 10.81 8.67
N ALA A 210 8.40 11.06 7.95
CA ALA A 210 8.41 11.48 6.55
C ALA A 210 7.31 12.51 6.30
N ARG A 211 7.46 13.29 5.23
CA ARG A 211 6.48 14.30 4.82
C ARG A 211 6.00 14.04 3.40
N ILE A 212 4.73 13.72 3.28
CA ILE A 212 4.07 13.51 2.00
C ILE A 212 3.81 14.88 1.37
N LEU A 213 4.25 15.07 0.13
CA LEU A 213 4.02 16.26 -0.67
C LEU A 213 2.93 15.97 -1.71
N ILE A 214 1.87 16.76 -1.67
CA ILE A 214 0.70 16.60 -2.52
C ILE A 214 0.53 17.84 -3.38
N ARG A 215 0.41 17.63 -4.70
CA ARG A 215 0.03 18.67 -5.66
C ARG A 215 -1.48 18.68 -5.80
N HIS A 216 -2.11 19.82 -5.57
CA HIS A 216 -3.48 20.04 -6.00
C HIS A 216 -3.46 20.47 -7.47
N ASP A 217 -4.28 19.85 -8.29
CA ASP A 217 -4.25 20.03 -9.75
C ASP A 217 -5.54 20.71 -10.25
N GLU A 218 -5.55 21.11 -11.52
CA GLU A 218 -6.64 21.88 -12.12
C GLU A 218 -7.96 21.12 -12.21
N ASP A 219 -7.89 19.80 -12.25
CA ASP A 219 -9.04 18.90 -12.21
C ASP A 219 -9.70 18.82 -10.81
N GLY A 220 -9.17 19.55 -9.83
CA GLY A 220 -9.62 19.58 -8.45
C GLY A 220 -9.12 18.42 -7.60
N LYS A 221 -8.31 17.50 -8.14
CA LYS A 221 -7.80 16.33 -7.44
C LYS A 221 -6.45 16.59 -6.79
N MET A 222 -6.15 15.75 -5.80
CA MET A 222 -4.91 15.79 -5.04
C MET A 222 -4.02 14.63 -5.46
N TYR A 223 -2.86 14.94 -6.03
CA TYR A 223 -1.91 13.94 -6.53
C TYR A 223 -0.69 13.83 -5.63
N LEU A 224 -0.29 12.60 -5.31
CA LEU A 224 0.98 12.33 -4.66
C LEU A 224 2.11 12.78 -5.58
N TYR A 225 2.91 13.73 -5.10
CA TYR A 225 4.03 14.28 -5.86
C TYR A 225 5.37 13.67 -5.41
N ASP A 226 5.65 13.67 -4.10
CA ASP A 226 6.85 13.04 -3.54
C ASP A 226 6.65 12.69 -2.04
N ILE A 227 7.54 11.89 -1.49
CA ILE A 227 7.68 11.65 -0.04
C ILE A 227 9.07 12.14 0.38
N LEU A 228 9.05 13.27 1.08
CA LEU A 228 10.22 14.04 1.45
C LEU A 228 10.62 13.81 2.90
N ARG A 229 11.81 14.29 3.24
CA ARG A 229 12.32 14.39 4.63
C ARG A 229 12.27 13.08 5.44
N ILE A 230 12.41 11.93 4.79
CA ILE A 230 12.54 10.64 5.46
C ILE A 230 13.76 10.68 6.39
N LYS A 231 13.51 10.75 7.69
CA LYS A 231 14.54 10.90 8.71
C LYS A 231 14.23 9.98 9.89
N LYS A 232 15.26 9.26 10.34
CA LYS A 232 15.16 8.44 11.54
C LYS A 232 14.85 9.34 12.74
N GLU A 233 13.84 8.95 13.52
CA GLU A 233 13.58 9.53 14.83
C GLU A 233 14.68 9.08 15.79
N THR A 234 15.31 10.05 16.44
CA THR A 234 16.29 9.78 17.50
C THR A 234 15.50 9.63 18.79
N SER A 235 15.53 8.43 19.38
CA SER A 235 15.19 8.28 20.79
C SER A 235 16.09 9.20 21.60
N GLU A 236 15.52 10.01 22.51
CA GLU A 236 16.32 10.63 23.55
C GLU A 236 17.15 9.54 24.25
N PRO A 237 18.42 9.81 24.58
CA PRO A 237 19.20 8.85 25.36
C PRO A 237 18.46 8.59 26.67
N LEU A 238 18.24 7.32 27.00
CA LEU A 238 17.83 6.94 28.35
C LEU A 238 18.84 7.56 29.32
N GLU A 239 18.39 8.45 30.20
CA GLU A 239 19.21 8.96 31.30
C GLU A 239 19.84 7.75 32.00
N GLN A 240 21.18 7.74 32.03
CA GLN A 240 21.98 6.73 32.72
C GLN A 240 21.98 6.99 34.23
#